data_AF-S2J0Q1-F1
#
_entry.id   AF-S2J0Q1-F1
#
_cell.length_a   1.000
_cell.length_b   1.000
_cell.length_c   1.000
_cell.angle_alpha   90.00
_cell.angle_beta   90.00
_cell.angle_gamma   90.00
#
_symmetry.space_group_name_H-M   'P 1'
#
loop_
_entity.id
_entity.type
_entity.pdbx_description
1 polymer ?
#
loop_
_entity_poly.entity_id
_entity_poly.type
_entity_poly.pdbx_seq_one_letter_code
_entity_poly.pdbx_strand_id
1 'polypeptide(L)'
;MSLRGGCAVACAIWLGVNVYIATLSLQGYTPIFSFLNRPALITLASISIVFALVALWILYGLFVNLPNTLQSGVIFLFFIVPVYLLDVLANIFIFGIQKSLYMDWCLQSSQNRVDETMQGLNMNSTYYNIETLPPTNIYNCQKLWEDEIKFSLAIFILMTVCYIYWSLCVFYYYEKLRELFPDNSTYLGGFMNYLYPHRIPPTLPHHAFANVAPSSSK
;
A
#
# COMPACT_ATOMS: atom_id res chain seq x y z
N MET A 1 -10.11 -16.91 14.92
CA MET A 1 -9.43 -15.69 15.38
C MET A 1 -10.45 -14.56 15.48
N SER A 2 -10.33 -13.69 16.48
CA SER A 2 -11.21 -12.52 16.62
C SER A 2 -11.07 -11.63 15.37
N LEU A 3 -12.20 -11.25 14.76
CA LEU A 3 -12.26 -10.35 13.58
C LEU A 3 -11.47 -9.05 13.82
N ARG A 4 -11.45 -8.57 15.08
CA ARG A 4 -10.67 -7.42 15.55
C ARG A 4 -9.16 -7.64 15.40
N GLY A 5 -8.67 -8.82 15.77
CA GLY A 5 -7.25 -9.17 15.68
C GLY A 5 -6.76 -9.21 14.23
N GLY A 6 -7.56 -9.80 13.34
CA GLY A 6 -7.25 -9.81 11.91
C GLY A 6 -7.18 -8.40 11.30
N CYS A 7 -8.13 -7.54 11.65
CA CYS A 7 -8.13 -6.14 11.19
C CYS A 7 -6.94 -5.34 11.75
N ALA A 8 -6.57 -5.55 13.01
CA ALA A 8 -5.42 -4.90 13.62
C ALA A 8 -4.09 -5.31 12.95
N VAL A 9 -3.93 -6.60 12.65
CA VAL A 9 -2.77 -7.10 11.91
C VAL A 9 -2.71 -6.51 10.50
N ALA A 10 -3.84 -6.47 9.78
CA ALA A 10 -3.91 -5.85 8.45
C ALA A 10 -3.50 -4.36 8.49
N CYS A 11 -4.01 -3.60 9.47
CA CYS A 11 -3.65 -2.19 9.64
C CYS A 11 -2.17 -2.00 9.98
N ALA A 12 -1.59 -2.88 10.80
CA ALA A 12 -0.17 -2.85 11.12
C ALA A 12 0.70 -3.16 9.88
N ILE A 13 0.30 -4.12 9.05
CA ILE A 13 0.97 -4.42 7.78
C ILE A 13 0.88 -3.22 6.83
N TRP A 14 -0.31 -2.62 6.67
CA TRP A 14 -0.46 -1.41 5.87
C TRP A 14 0.41 -0.26 6.37
N LEU A 15 0.46 -0.04 7.68
CA LEU A 15 1.32 0.99 8.26
C LEU A 15 2.80 0.73 7.89
N GLY A 16 3.29 -0.49 8.12
CA GLY A 16 4.68 -0.84 7.83
C GLY A 16 5.04 -0.72 6.35
N VAL A 17 4.19 -1.28 5.47
CA VAL A 17 4.41 -1.26 4.01
C VAL A 17 4.37 0.16 3.46
N ASN A 18 3.39 0.99 3.86
CA ASN A 18 3.28 2.35 3.35
C ASN A 18 4.40 3.25 3.87
N VAL A 19 4.82 3.10 5.14
CA VAL A 19 5.98 3.84 5.67
C VAL A 19 7.26 3.42 4.93
N TYR A 20 7.46 2.12 4.69
CA TYR A 20 8.60 1.62 3.94
C TYR A 20 8.65 2.20 2.52
N ILE A 21 7.54 2.14 1.78
CA ILE A 21 7.43 2.71 0.43
C ILE A 21 7.69 4.22 0.44
N ALA A 22 7.14 4.94 1.42
CA ALA A 22 7.37 6.39 1.55
C ALA A 22 8.86 6.71 1.78
N THR A 23 9.53 5.98 2.68
CA THR A 23 10.96 6.21 2.95
C THR A 23 11.85 5.94 1.74
N LEU A 24 11.61 4.86 1.01
CA LEU A 24 12.35 4.56 -0.22
C LEU A 24 12.09 5.61 -1.30
N SER A 25 10.84 6.01 -1.47
CA SER A 25 10.45 6.99 -2.50
C SER A 25 11.07 8.36 -2.23
N LEU A 26 11.22 8.75 -0.96
CA LEU A 26 11.95 9.97 -0.56
C LEU A 26 13.47 9.86 -0.81
N GLN A 27 14.03 8.65 -0.76
CA GLN A 27 15.42 8.39 -1.14
C GLN A 27 15.61 8.35 -2.68
N GLY A 28 14.52 8.39 -3.46
CA GLY A 28 14.56 8.35 -4.91
C GLY A 28 14.54 6.94 -5.50
N TYR A 29 14.20 5.93 -4.69
CA TYR A 29 14.10 4.53 -5.11
C TYR A 29 12.67 4.01 -4.94
N THR A 30 12.31 2.98 -5.69
CA THR A 30 11.07 2.24 -5.42
C THR A 30 11.36 0.76 -5.24
N PRO A 31 10.52 0.02 -4.50
CA PRO A 31 10.69 -1.43 -4.37
C PRO A 31 10.25 -2.21 -5.62
N ILE A 32 9.56 -1.56 -6.58
CA ILE A 32 8.94 -2.22 -7.75
C ILE A 32 9.71 -1.91 -9.04
N PHE A 33 10.16 -0.68 -9.21
CA PHE A 33 10.84 -0.19 -10.41
C PHE A 33 12.28 0.22 -10.12
N SER A 34 13.18 -0.14 -11.03
CA SER A 34 14.58 0.29 -10.96
C SER A 34 14.76 1.78 -11.29
N PHE A 35 13.87 2.34 -12.11
CA PHE A 35 13.90 3.74 -12.52
C PHE A 35 12.50 4.31 -12.59
N LEU A 36 12.28 5.46 -11.94
CA LEU A 36 11.05 6.23 -12.06
C LEU A 36 11.39 7.72 -11.95
N ASN A 37 10.63 8.56 -12.66
CA ASN A 37 10.82 10.00 -12.59
C ASN A 37 10.56 10.55 -11.17
N ARG A 38 11.39 11.50 -10.72
CA ARG A 38 11.24 12.18 -9.41
C ARG A 38 9.82 12.69 -9.08
N PRO A 39 9.06 13.32 -9.98
CA PRO A 39 7.69 13.75 -9.65
C PRO A 39 6.79 12.59 -9.24
N ALA A 40 6.87 11.44 -9.93
CA ALA A 40 6.08 10.24 -9.64
C ALA A 40 6.48 9.60 -8.30
N LEU A 41 7.77 9.63 -7.96
CA LEU A 41 8.27 9.21 -6.65
C LEU A 41 7.70 10.06 -5.51
N ILE A 42 7.64 11.37 -5.69
CA ILE A 42 7.14 12.31 -4.67
C ILE A 42 5.64 12.11 -4.46
N THR A 43 4.86 11.92 -5.54
CA THR A 43 3.42 11.64 -5.42
C THR A 43 3.17 10.32 -4.68
N LEU A 44 3.88 9.24 -5.06
CA LEU A 44 3.80 7.96 -4.36
C LEU A 44 4.14 8.07 -2.86
N ALA A 45 5.20 8.80 -2.52
CA ALA A 45 5.60 9.03 -1.13
C ALA A 45 4.51 9.76 -0.34
N SER A 46 3.97 10.85 -0.90
CA SER A 46 2.95 11.67 -0.24
C SER A 46 1.66 10.90 0.04
N ILE A 47 1.15 10.14 -0.94
CA ILE A 47 -0.06 9.33 -0.77
C ILE A 47 0.19 8.21 0.24
N SER A 48 1.37 7.57 0.20
CA SER A 48 1.75 6.53 1.16
C SER A 48 1.79 7.05 2.60
N ILE A 49 2.28 8.27 2.84
CA ILE A 49 2.27 8.89 4.19
C ILE A 49 0.84 9.12 4.67
N VAL A 50 -0.04 9.65 3.81
CA VAL A 50 -1.45 9.86 4.17
C VAL A 50 -2.13 8.53 4.49
N PHE A 51 -1.88 7.49 3.70
CA PHE A 51 -2.42 6.16 3.97
C PHE A 51 -1.88 5.58 5.29
N ALA A 52 -0.59 5.72 5.57
CA ALA A 52 -0.01 5.30 6.85
C ALA A 52 -0.72 5.97 8.05
N LEU A 53 -1.02 7.28 7.96
CA LEU A 53 -1.77 8.00 8.99
C LEU A 53 -3.21 7.48 9.15
N VAL A 54 -3.90 7.21 8.04
CA VAL A 54 -5.25 6.61 8.08
C VAL A 54 -5.23 5.22 8.70
N ALA A 55 -4.25 4.39 8.35
CA ALA A 55 -4.07 3.06 8.93
C ALA A 55 -3.80 3.13 10.44
N LEU A 56 -2.98 4.09 10.88
CA LEU A 56 -2.72 4.35 12.31
C LEU A 56 -3.99 4.81 13.04
N TRP A 57 -4.79 5.69 12.41
CA TRP A 57 -6.07 6.14 12.96
C TRP A 57 -7.07 5.00 13.16
N ILE A 58 -7.18 4.11 12.17
CA ILE A 58 -8.04 2.92 12.26
C ILE A 58 -7.54 1.96 13.32
N LEU A 59 -6.22 1.72 13.38
CA LEU A 59 -5.61 0.87 14.40
C LEU A 59 -5.92 1.40 15.80
N TYR A 60 -5.81 2.71 16.02
CA TYR A 60 -6.22 3.36 17.27
C TYR A 60 -7.71 3.14 17.56
N GLY A 61 -8.60 3.36 16.58
CA GLY A 61 -10.04 3.09 16.72
C GLY A 61 -10.36 1.64 17.09
N LEU A 62 -9.63 0.68 16.52
CA LEU A 62 -9.75 -0.74 16.84
C LEU A 62 -9.31 -1.07 18.28
N PHE A 63 -8.34 -0.35 18.87
CA PHE A 63 -7.90 -0.61 20.24
C PHE A 63 -8.82 0.03 21.28
N VAL A 64 -9.30 1.24 21.04
CA VAL A 64 -10.16 1.96 21.99
C VAL A 64 -11.63 1.53 21.89
N ASN A 65 -12.02 0.79 20.83
CA ASN A 65 -13.39 0.30 20.60
C ASN A 65 -14.45 1.44 20.55
N LEU A 66 -14.06 2.62 20.06
CA LEU A 66 -14.97 3.76 19.88
C LEU A 66 -15.62 3.68 18.49
N PRO A 67 -16.96 3.53 18.38
CA PRO A 67 -17.64 3.38 17.08
C PRO A 67 -17.49 4.62 16.20
N ASN A 68 -17.55 5.83 16.78
CA ASN A 68 -17.40 7.10 16.05
C ASN A 68 -16.02 7.26 15.40
N THR A 69 -14.95 6.91 16.10
CA THR A 69 -13.58 6.98 15.56
C THR A 69 -13.41 5.99 14.41
N LEU A 70 -13.96 4.78 14.57
CA LEU A 70 -13.91 3.74 13.56
C LEU A 70 -14.74 4.10 12.31
N GLN A 71 -15.90 4.73 12.48
CA GLN A 71 -16.73 5.23 11.38
C GLN A 71 -15.95 6.19 10.47
N SER A 72 -15.31 7.20 11.06
CA SER A 72 -14.51 8.16 10.31
C SER A 72 -13.34 7.47 9.60
N GLY A 73 -12.65 6.55 10.28
CA GLY A 73 -11.56 5.77 9.70
C GLY A 73 -11.98 4.93 8.50
N VAL A 74 -13.14 4.26 8.58
CA VAL A 74 -13.70 3.48 7.47
C VAL A 74 -14.03 4.36 6.27
N ILE A 75 -14.62 5.53 6.48
CA ILE A 75 -14.91 6.48 5.39
C ILE A 75 -13.62 6.89 4.68
N PHE A 76 -12.59 7.30 5.43
CA PHE A 76 -11.29 7.65 4.84
C PHE A 76 -10.64 6.47 4.12
N LEU A 77 -10.80 5.25 4.63
CA LEU A 77 -10.28 4.03 4.02
C LEU A 77 -10.91 3.78 2.63
N PHE A 78 -12.22 4.00 2.48
CA PHE A 78 -12.90 3.88 1.18
C PHE A 78 -12.44 4.91 0.14
N PHE A 79 -11.91 6.06 0.57
CA PHE A 79 -11.34 7.06 -0.35
C PHE A 79 -9.86 6.79 -0.63
N ILE A 80 -9.05 6.50 0.39
CA ILE A 80 -7.59 6.41 0.25
C ILE A 80 -7.16 5.14 -0.49
N VAL A 81 -7.87 4.01 -0.31
CA VAL A 81 -7.49 2.73 -0.95
C VAL A 81 -7.59 2.82 -2.47
N PRO A 82 -8.71 3.28 -3.07
CA PRO A 82 -8.77 3.49 -4.52
C PRO A 82 -7.74 4.51 -5.02
N VAL A 83 -7.56 5.63 -4.31
CA VAL A 83 -6.57 6.66 -4.70
C VAL A 83 -5.15 6.09 -4.72
N TYR A 84 -4.77 5.31 -3.71
CA TYR A 84 -3.47 4.65 -3.64
C TYR A 84 -3.28 3.64 -4.77
N LEU A 85 -4.28 2.78 -5.03
CA LEU A 85 -4.21 1.81 -6.12
C LEU A 85 -4.10 2.49 -7.50
N LEU A 86 -4.84 3.59 -7.71
CA LEU A 86 -4.75 4.37 -8.95
C LEU A 86 -3.37 5.02 -9.12
N ASP A 87 -2.74 5.52 -8.05
CA ASP A 87 -1.38 6.07 -8.11
C ASP A 87 -0.36 4.99 -8.49
N VAL A 88 -0.41 3.81 -7.86
CA VAL A 88 0.46 2.68 -8.22
C VAL A 88 0.26 2.28 -9.69
N LEU A 89 -0.99 2.23 -10.16
CA LEU A 89 -1.30 1.93 -11.56
C LEU A 89 -0.77 3.00 -12.52
N ALA A 90 -0.91 4.28 -12.17
CA ALA A 90 -0.36 5.39 -12.95
C ALA A 90 1.17 5.29 -13.04
N ASN A 91 1.85 4.94 -11.95
CA ASN A 91 3.29 4.74 -11.93
C ASN A 91 3.73 3.58 -12.85
N ILE A 92 2.98 2.48 -12.92
CA ILE A 92 3.22 1.39 -13.89
C ILE A 92 3.11 1.91 -15.33
N PHE A 93 2.07 2.69 -15.64
CA PHE A 93 1.90 3.25 -16.98
C PHE A 93 3.00 4.25 -17.36
N ILE A 94 3.39 5.13 -16.43
CA ILE A 94 4.50 6.08 -16.65
C ILE A 94 5.78 5.31 -16.96
N PHE A 95 6.10 4.27 -16.18
CA PHE A 95 7.25 3.41 -16.43
C PHE A 95 7.17 2.71 -17.80
N GLY A 96 5.97 2.25 -18.18
CA GLY A 96 5.71 1.64 -19.49
C GLY A 96 5.94 2.57 -20.67
N ILE A 97 5.59 3.85 -20.55
CA ILE A 97 5.75 4.85 -21.62
C ILE A 97 7.22 5.30 -21.72
N GLN A 98 7.96 5.30 -20.60
CA GLN A 98 9.33 5.82 -20.51
C GLN A 98 10.42 4.80 -20.89
N LYS A 99 10.12 3.90 -21.81
CA LYS A 99 11.05 2.84 -22.24
C LYS A 99 12.40 3.39 -22.73
N SER A 100 12.40 4.45 -23.55
CA SER A 100 13.65 5.00 -24.09
C SER A 100 14.56 5.55 -23.00
N LEU A 101 14.00 6.38 -22.10
CA LEU A 101 14.69 6.94 -20.94
C LEU A 101 15.23 5.84 -20.01
N TYR A 102 14.47 4.76 -19.83
CA TYR A 102 14.91 3.60 -19.07
C TYR A 102 16.13 2.92 -19.71
N MET A 103 16.15 2.74 -21.04
CA MET A 103 17.28 2.10 -21.74
C MET A 103 18.56 2.92 -21.58
N ASP A 104 18.47 4.23 -21.74
CA ASP A 104 19.61 5.14 -21.59
C ASP A 104 20.16 5.08 -20.15
N TRP A 105 19.28 5.13 -19.15
CA TRP A 105 19.65 4.98 -17.75
C TRP A 105 20.28 3.61 -17.45
N CYS A 106 19.71 2.53 -17.97
CA CYS A 106 20.18 1.16 -17.74
C CYS A 106 21.59 0.95 -18.30
N LEU A 107 21.85 1.45 -19.51
CA LEU A 107 23.16 1.39 -20.13
C LEU A 107 24.19 2.20 -19.35
N GLN A 108 23.88 3.45 -19.01
CA GLN A 108 24.79 4.32 -18.26
C GLN A 108 25.10 3.78 -16.86
N SER A 109 24.08 3.32 -16.13
CA SER A 109 24.22 2.74 -14.79
C SER A 109 25.05 1.45 -14.81
N SER A 110 24.87 0.62 -15.83
CA SER A 110 25.63 -0.63 -15.98
C SER A 110 27.09 -0.36 -16.35
N GLN A 111 27.35 0.60 -17.25
CA GLN A 111 28.70 1.01 -17.63
C GLN A 111 29.48 1.55 -16.43
N ASN A 112 28.91 2.48 -15.68
CA ASN A 112 29.55 3.06 -14.50
C ASN A 112 29.94 1.99 -13.47
N ARG A 113 29.10 0.98 -13.25
CA ARG A 113 29.39 -0.12 -12.32
C ARG A 113 30.54 -0.99 -12.80
N VAL A 114 30.61 -1.30 -14.10
CA VAL A 114 31.72 -2.09 -14.65
C VAL A 114 33.03 -1.31 -14.59
N ASP A 115 33.01 -0.02 -14.92
CA ASP A 115 34.19 0.85 -14.86
C ASP A 115 34.74 0.95 -13.43
N GLU A 116 33.88 1.14 -12.42
CA GLU A 116 34.28 1.14 -11.01
C GLU A 116 34.91 -0.19 -10.58
N THR A 117 34.37 -1.31 -11.03
CA THR A 117 34.88 -2.65 -10.68
C THR A 117 36.23 -2.93 -11.37
N MET A 118 36.41 -2.47 -12.60
CA MET A 118 37.66 -2.61 -13.36
C MET A 118 38.77 -1.70 -12.82
N GLN A 119 38.43 -0.47 -12.38
CA GLN A 119 39.40 0.40 -11.70
C GLN A 119 39.88 -0.19 -10.38
N GLY A 120 39.02 -0.90 -9.64
CA GLY A 120 39.40 -1.61 -8.40
C GLY A 120 40.36 -2.79 -8.59
N LEU A 121 40.39 -3.41 -9.77
CA LEU A 121 41.31 -4.49 -10.13
C LEU A 121 42.65 -3.98 -10.67
N ASN A 122 42.74 -2.70 -11.02
CA ASN A 122 43.93 -2.07 -11.60
C ASN A 122 44.90 -1.55 -10.52
N MET A 123 45.26 -2.39 -9.55
CA MET A 123 46.38 -2.10 -8.63
C MET A 123 47.76 -2.36 -9.28
N ASN A 124 47.80 -2.87 -10.51
CA ASN A 124 49.03 -3.28 -11.21
C ASN A 124 49.10 -2.81 -12.67
N SER A 125 48.67 -1.58 -12.97
CA SER A 125 49.02 -0.81 -14.19
C SER A 125 48.96 -1.54 -15.54
N THR A 126 48.11 -2.55 -15.70
CA THR A 126 47.83 -3.17 -17.00
C THR A 126 46.48 -2.68 -17.49
N TYR A 127 46.53 -1.73 -18.42
CA TYR A 127 45.34 -1.21 -19.09
C TYR A 127 44.75 -2.30 -19.98
N TYR A 128 43.79 -3.06 -19.46
CA TYR A 128 42.95 -3.92 -20.28
C TYR A 128 41.90 -3.05 -20.97
N ASN A 129 42.16 -2.70 -22.24
CA ASN A 129 41.11 -2.20 -23.12
C ASN A 129 40.17 -3.37 -23.43
N ILE A 130 39.06 -3.44 -22.71
CA ILE A 130 37.95 -4.32 -23.09
C ILE A 130 37.40 -3.73 -24.38
N GLU A 131 37.64 -4.41 -25.48
CA GLU A 131 37.05 -4.12 -26.78
C GLU A 131 35.55 -4.33 -26.63
N THR A 132 34.84 -3.27 -26.24
CA THR A 132 33.41 -3.32 -25.98
C THR A 132 32.71 -3.59 -27.30
N LEU A 133 32.22 -4.83 -27.46
CA LEU A 133 31.09 -5.11 -28.34
C LEU A 133 30.03 -4.00 -28.17
N PRO A 134 29.27 -3.65 -29.22
CA PRO A 134 28.30 -2.57 -29.15
C PRO A 134 27.46 -2.70 -27.86
N PRO A 135 27.46 -1.67 -27.00
CA PRO A 135 27.02 -1.76 -25.59
C PRO A 135 25.55 -2.19 -25.43
N THR A 136 24.77 -2.10 -26.52
CA THR A 136 23.37 -2.50 -26.61
C THR A 136 23.14 -4.01 -26.50
N ASN A 137 24.13 -4.87 -26.75
CA ASN A 137 23.98 -6.33 -26.72
C ASN A 137 24.52 -6.99 -25.44
N ILE A 138 25.37 -6.32 -24.67
CA ILE A 138 25.99 -6.89 -23.47
C ILE A 138 25.03 -6.84 -22.28
N TYR A 139 24.27 -5.75 -22.18
CA TYR A 139 23.31 -5.53 -21.10
C TYR A 139 21.90 -5.78 -21.65
N ASN A 140 21.25 -6.86 -21.21
CA ASN A 140 19.88 -7.24 -21.61
C ASN A 140 18.81 -6.29 -21.00
N CYS A 141 19.03 -4.97 -21.07
CA CYS A 141 18.14 -3.93 -20.54
C CYS A 141 16.72 -4.02 -21.10
N GLN A 142 16.59 -4.41 -22.38
CA GLN A 142 15.30 -4.67 -23.02
C GLN A 142 14.50 -5.75 -22.31
N LYS A 143 15.14 -6.88 -22.01
CA LYS A 143 14.49 -8.00 -21.32
C LYS A 143 14.17 -7.63 -19.86
N LEU A 144 15.10 -6.95 -19.19
CA LEU A 144 14.91 -6.50 -17.81
C LEU A 144 13.70 -5.56 -17.69
N TRP A 145 13.56 -4.60 -18.61
CA TRP A 145 12.39 -3.71 -18.65
C TRP A 145 11.07 -4.48 -18.83
N GLU A 146 11.05 -5.46 -19.76
CA GLU A 146 9.86 -6.28 -19.99
C GLU A 146 9.47 -7.11 -18.77
N ASP A 147 10.47 -7.64 -18.05
CA ASP A 147 10.26 -8.43 -16.84
C ASP A 147 9.80 -7.55 -15.67
N GLU A 148 10.37 -6.34 -15.52
CA GLU A 148 9.95 -5.36 -14.50
C GLU A 148 8.49 -4.91 -14.69
N ILE A 149 8.06 -4.63 -15.93
CA ILE A 149 6.65 -4.28 -16.20
C ILE A 149 5.72 -5.43 -15.82
N LYS A 150 6.02 -6.66 -16.27
CA LYS A 150 5.17 -7.83 -16.00
C LYS A 150 5.09 -8.11 -14.50
N PHE A 151 6.22 -7.98 -13.79
CA PHE A 151 6.29 -8.15 -12.35
C PHE A 151 5.49 -7.06 -11.61
N SER A 152 5.63 -5.80 -12.02
CA SER A 152 4.87 -4.69 -11.43
C SER A 152 3.36 -4.85 -11.59
N LEU A 153 2.90 -5.35 -12.74
CA LEU A 153 1.49 -5.64 -12.99
C LEU A 153 1.00 -6.82 -12.12
N ALA A 154 1.79 -7.87 -11.97
CA ALA A 154 1.47 -9.00 -11.10
C ALA A 154 1.36 -8.58 -9.63
N ILE A 155 2.30 -7.76 -9.14
CA ILE A 155 2.24 -7.16 -7.79
C ILE A 155 0.99 -6.29 -7.65
N PHE A 156 0.66 -5.47 -8.64
CA PHE A 156 -0.52 -4.60 -8.59
C PHE A 156 -1.82 -5.39 -8.43
N ILE A 157 -1.97 -6.51 -9.13
CA ILE A 157 -3.13 -7.39 -9.00
C ILE A 157 -3.21 -7.95 -7.58
N LEU A 158 -2.10 -8.46 -7.04
CA LEU A 158 -2.04 -8.98 -5.68
C LEU A 158 -2.38 -7.90 -4.64
N MET A 159 -1.77 -6.73 -4.77
CA MET A 159 -2.02 -5.57 -3.91
C MET A 159 -3.49 -5.15 -3.94
N THR A 160 -4.10 -5.10 -5.13
CA THR A 160 -5.52 -4.76 -5.29
C THR A 160 -6.42 -5.74 -4.54
N VAL A 161 -6.20 -7.05 -4.73
CA VAL A 161 -7.00 -8.08 -4.04
C VAL A 161 -6.82 -7.99 -2.52
N CYS A 162 -5.60 -7.92 -2.03
CA CYS A 162 -5.32 -7.84 -0.59
C CYS A 162 -5.89 -6.55 0.03
N TYR A 163 -5.73 -5.41 -0.64
CA TYR A 163 -6.14 -4.12 -0.08
C TYR A 163 -7.66 -3.99 -0.05
N ILE A 164 -8.35 -4.42 -1.10
CA ILE A 164 -9.81 -4.45 -1.12
C ILE A 164 -10.34 -5.44 -0.09
N TYR A 165 -9.76 -6.64 -0.01
CA TYR A 165 -10.16 -7.66 0.96
C TYR A 165 -10.05 -7.16 2.41
N TRP A 166 -8.90 -6.61 2.80
CA TRP A 166 -8.70 -6.07 4.15
C TRP A 166 -9.59 -4.86 4.43
N SER A 167 -9.84 -4.02 3.43
CA SER A 167 -10.78 -2.90 3.53
C SER A 167 -12.20 -3.35 3.88
N LEU A 168 -12.67 -4.39 3.20
CA LEU A 168 -13.96 -5.01 3.47
C LEU A 168 -14.01 -5.66 4.86
N CYS A 169 -12.92 -6.26 5.32
CA CYS A 169 -12.85 -6.80 6.69
C CYS A 169 -13.02 -5.72 7.76
N VAL A 170 -12.33 -4.57 7.59
CA VAL A 170 -12.48 -3.43 8.52
C VAL A 170 -13.90 -2.88 8.48
N PHE A 171 -14.49 -2.74 7.29
CA PHE A 171 -15.89 -2.34 7.13
C PHE A 171 -16.87 -3.29 7.84
N TYR A 172 -16.72 -4.60 7.64
CA TYR A 172 -17.58 -5.59 8.28
C TYR A 172 -17.44 -5.61 9.81
N TYR A 173 -16.23 -5.39 10.33
CA TYR A 173 -16.01 -5.24 11.77
C TYR A 173 -16.71 -3.99 12.33
N TYR A 174 -16.62 -2.87 11.62
CA TYR A 174 -17.34 -1.64 11.97
C TYR A 174 -18.86 -1.86 12.01
N GLU A 175 -19.43 -2.49 10.99
CA GLU A 175 -20.87 -2.80 10.95
C GLU A 175 -21.30 -3.67 12.14
N LYS A 176 -20.54 -4.72 12.44
CA LYS A 176 -20.80 -5.56 13.61
C LYS A 176 -20.75 -4.77 14.93
N LEU A 177 -19.82 -3.83 15.06
CA LEU A 177 -19.71 -2.99 16.25
C LEU A 177 -20.90 -2.03 16.38
N ARG A 178 -21.38 -1.49 15.25
CA ARG A 178 -22.55 -0.62 15.16
C ARG A 178 -23.85 -1.33 15.55
N GLU A 179 -24.00 -2.60 15.18
CA GLU A 179 -25.15 -3.41 15.59
C GLU A 179 -25.17 -3.71 17.10
N LEU A 180 -23.99 -3.92 17.70
CA LEU A 180 -23.84 -4.21 19.13
C LEU A 180 -24.03 -2.96 20.01
N PHE A 181 -23.61 -1.80 19.51
CA PHE A 181 -23.71 -0.50 20.18
C PHE A 181 -24.44 0.48 19.26
N PRO A 182 -25.77 0.35 19.11
CA PRO A 182 -26.53 1.28 18.30
C PRO A 182 -26.45 2.67 18.95
N ASP A 183 -25.70 3.56 18.32
CA ASP A 183 -25.64 4.95 18.73
C ASP A 183 -27.03 5.58 18.57
N ASN A 184 -27.62 6.07 19.67
CA ASN A 184 -28.83 6.90 19.65
C ASN A 184 -28.61 8.25 18.95
N SER A 185 -27.38 8.56 18.50
CA SER A 185 -27.06 9.80 17.82
C SER A 185 -27.48 9.76 16.35
N THR A 186 -28.56 10.47 16.06
CA THR A 186 -29.23 10.67 14.78
C THR A 186 -28.40 11.43 13.73
N TYR A 187 -27.10 11.64 13.95
CA TYR A 187 -26.33 12.67 13.25
C TYR A 187 -24.93 12.21 12.82
N LEU A 188 -24.84 11.27 11.87
CA LEU A 188 -23.85 11.28 10.78
C LEU A 188 -24.09 10.14 9.76
N GLY A 189 -25.35 9.89 9.41
CA GLY A 189 -25.72 8.83 8.46
C GLY A 189 -25.54 9.18 6.97
N GLY A 190 -24.90 10.30 6.64
CA GLY A 190 -25.06 10.96 5.33
C GLY A 190 -24.45 10.27 4.10
N PHE A 191 -23.63 9.22 4.24
CA PHE A 191 -23.09 8.48 3.08
C PHE A 191 -23.26 6.96 3.24
N MET A 192 -22.99 6.43 4.43
CA MET A 192 -23.14 5.00 4.71
C MET A 192 -24.60 4.54 4.80
N ASN A 193 -25.57 5.38 5.23
CA ASN A 193 -27.00 4.98 5.15
C ASN A 193 -27.54 4.95 3.72
N TYR A 194 -26.90 5.63 2.76
CA TYR A 194 -27.34 5.59 1.35
C TYR A 194 -26.86 4.34 0.64
N LEU A 195 -25.68 3.81 1.01
CA LEU A 195 -25.14 2.57 0.43
C LEU A 195 -25.77 1.32 1.05
N TYR A 196 -26.22 1.37 2.32
CA TYR A 196 -26.94 0.29 2.97
C TYR A 196 -28.05 0.85 3.89
N PRO A 197 -29.32 0.91 3.42
CA PRO A 197 -30.42 1.31 4.27
C PRO A 197 -30.66 0.26 5.37
N HIS A 198 -30.89 0.75 6.57
CA HIS A 198 -31.14 -0.03 7.77
C HIS A 198 -32.37 -0.94 7.57
N ARG A 199 -32.18 -2.24 7.30
CA ARG A 199 -33.23 -3.23 7.57
C ARG A 199 -33.11 -3.62 9.02
N ILE A 200 -33.84 -2.93 9.89
CA ILE A 200 -34.10 -3.41 11.24
C ILE A 200 -34.97 -4.66 11.07
N PRO A 201 -34.51 -5.89 11.35
CA PRO A 201 -35.43 -6.99 11.50
C PRO A 201 -36.30 -6.68 12.73
N PRO A 202 -37.64 -6.67 12.61
CA PRO A 202 -38.48 -6.56 13.78
C PRO A 202 -38.23 -7.83 14.60
N THR A 203 -37.81 -7.66 15.85
CA THR A 203 -37.57 -8.71 16.87
C THR A 203 -36.21 -9.45 16.78
N LEU A 204 -35.20 -8.91 17.47
CA LEU A 204 -34.11 -9.73 18.03
C LEU A 204 -34.31 -9.82 19.55
N PRO A 205 -34.43 -11.02 20.15
CA PRO A 205 -34.78 -11.16 21.56
C PRO A 205 -33.63 -10.69 22.48
N HIS A 206 -33.98 -9.90 23.50
CA HIS A 206 -33.11 -9.29 24.51
C HIS A 206 -32.22 -10.28 25.31
N HIS A 207 -32.34 -11.58 25.11
CA HIS A 207 -31.63 -12.60 25.87
C HIS A 207 -30.18 -12.86 25.40
N ALA A 208 -29.77 -12.34 24.24
CA ALA A 208 -28.40 -12.54 23.72
C ALA A 208 -27.33 -11.66 24.41
N PHE A 209 -27.71 -10.67 25.21
CA PHE A 209 -26.79 -9.69 25.83
C PHE A 209 -26.45 -9.98 27.31
N ALA A 210 -27.02 -11.01 27.93
CA ALA A 210 -26.84 -11.25 29.37
C ALA A 210 -25.44 -11.73 29.78
N ASN A 211 -24.57 -12.14 28.84
CA ASN A 211 -23.29 -12.78 29.16
C ASN A 211 -22.05 -11.90 28.95
N VAL A 212 -22.21 -10.59 28.70
CA VAL A 212 -21.07 -9.66 28.48
C VAL A 212 -21.07 -8.51 29.48
N ALA A 213 -21.41 -8.77 30.74
CA ALA A 213 -21.10 -7.84 31.83
C ALA A 213 -19.77 -8.27 32.51
N PRO A 214 -18.83 -7.35 32.76
CA PRO A 214 -17.64 -7.66 33.53
C PRO A 214 -18.04 -7.90 34.99
N SER A 215 -17.69 -9.08 35.51
CA SER A 215 -17.75 -9.40 36.93
C SER A 215 -16.82 -8.47 37.71
N SER A 216 -17.36 -7.39 38.26
CA SER A 216 -16.74 -6.60 39.31
C SER A 216 -16.82 -7.38 40.63
N SER A 217 -15.78 -8.16 40.97
CA SER A 217 -15.61 -8.68 42.33
C SER A 217 -14.89 -7.63 43.19
N LYS A 218 -15.55 -7.23 44.27
CA LYS A 218 -14.93 -6.61 45.45
C LYS A 218 -14.01 -7.61 46.16
#